data_AF-A0A2K8M8U9-F1
#
_entry.id   AF-A0A2K8M8U9-F1
#
_cell.length_a   1.000
_cell.length_b   1.000
_cell.length_c   1.000
_cell.angle_alpha   90.00
_cell.angle_beta   90.00
_cell.angle_gamma   90.00
#
_symmetry.space_group_name_H-M   'P 1'
#
loop_
_entity.id
_entity.type
_entity.pdbx_description
1 polymer ?
#
loop_
_entity_poly.entity_id
_entity_poly.type
_entity_poly.pdbx_seq_one_letter_code
_entity_poly.pdbx_strand_id
1 'polypeptide(L)'
;MARRSGRRRCPGRLRRNPCHPGRNAGGPVRGLGCPGSGGEGFEHPRVLTLLADSPLATALYVAVRAGQSPGFAGALPPLLDWLPSTLSNDVPGEGESAFCGAAAFASVLRIAATNAPHLAKEYRQRLDAADARVDTIVQARLKTARDRLQTGTRPARAEFSLRQGLTGLGMCLLQRPDPGPQLRDLLDYLVELVSGFGGTGRPGWWVDDSPLPDLSDRQEWPHGHADLTLPDGSAGILALLSLAWCDGVRVPGMDVAIKSLAEWYRRHLRTDERGDPWWPEVVTDPEPVTRPELHLREASQLVPGWCGGLGIARSVQLAGIALGDRDLRDAAVAAARAALLWEFPEFFRPGLCHGPQGAEFIALRMAADESDDDACRLLGAAAAMRAITHDVKSLTVRGGLLDGSLGVLVSQASNEARTVLPPTDSAQWDCLLGITTIRASSRAVPARPSPGKSPQDQRSRTSASARAAPSMQPSSP
;
A
#
# COMPACT_ATOMS: atom_id res chain seq x y z
N MET A 1 -33.01 74.93 -3.47
CA MET A 1 -32.77 74.95 -4.94
C MET A 1 -32.36 73.54 -5.35
N ALA A 2 -33.28 72.64 -5.73
CA ALA A 2 -33.67 72.33 -7.12
C ALA A 2 -32.44 72.09 -8.03
N ARG A 3 -32.25 70.92 -8.65
CA ARG A 3 -33.08 70.41 -9.75
C ARG A 3 -33.03 68.88 -9.95
N ARG A 4 -34.21 68.36 -10.32
CA ARG A 4 -34.57 67.10 -11.01
C ARG A 4 -33.78 66.97 -12.35
N SER A 5 -33.55 65.82 -13.00
CA SER A 5 -34.45 64.79 -13.59
C SER A 5 -33.52 63.81 -14.35
N GLY A 6 -33.65 62.48 -14.39
CA GLY A 6 -34.82 61.65 -14.69
C GLY A 6 -35.01 61.47 -16.21
N ARG A 7 -34.59 60.33 -16.78
CA ARG A 7 -35.22 59.68 -17.96
C ARG A 7 -34.79 58.21 -18.12
N ARG A 8 -35.80 57.34 -18.23
CA ARG A 8 -35.76 55.89 -18.49
C ARG A 8 -36.43 55.58 -19.86
N ARG A 9 -36.09 54.41 -20.44
CA ARG A 9 -36.81 53.54 -21.43
C ARG A 9 -36.84 54.01 -22.92
N CYS A 10 -36.26 53.26 -23.88
CA CYS A 10 -36.69 52.03 -24.64
C CYS A 10 -37.83 52.31 -25.67
N PRO A 11 -38.10 51.55 -26.80
CA PRO A 11 -37.62 50.21 -27.27
C PRO A 11 -37.48 49.96 -28.84
N GLY A 12 -37.02 48.74 -29.22
CA GLY A 12 -37.37 47.97 -30.46
C GLY A 12 -36.64 48.33 -31.77
N ARG A 13 -36.37 47.46 -32.77
CA ARG A 13 -36.64 46.05 -33.13
C ARG A 13 -35.86 45.82 -34.47
N LEU A 14 -35.09 44.75 -34.73
CA LEU A 14 -35.43 43.56 -35.56
C LEU A 14 -34.18 43.12 -36.39
N ARG A 15 -33.81 41.82 -36.31
CA ARG A 15 -33.68 40.83 -37.42
C ARG A 15 -32.55 39.78 -37.21
N ARG A 16 -33.00 38.54 -37.00
CA ARG A 16 -32.63 37.23 -37.60
C ARG A 16 -31.17 36.72 -37.59
N ASN A 17 -31.02 35.54 -36.96
CA ASN A 17 -29.93 34.54 -36.99
C ASN A 17 -29.45 34.12 -38.40
N PRO A 18 -28.22 33.54 -38.53
CA PRO A 18 -28.07 32.08 -38.39
C PRO A 18 -26.85 31.61 -37.55
N CYS A 19 -27.09 30.48 -36.87
CA CYS A 19 -26.25 29.42 -36.31
C CYS A 19 -24.70 29.45 -36.46
N HIS A 20 -24.00 29.27 -35.33
CA HIS A 20 -22.95 28.23 -35.16
C HIS A 20 -22.80 27.84 -33.67
N PRO A 21 -22.42 26.57 -33.36
CA PRO A 21 -22.74 25.91 -32.10
C PRO A 21 -21.65 25.98 -31.02
N GLY A 22 -22.12 26.00 -29.77
CA GLY A 22 -21.60 25.29 -28.58
C GLY A 22 -20.09 25.21 -28.32
N ARG A 23 -19.61 25.99 -27.34
CA ARG A 23 -18.37 25.64 -26.62
C ARG A 23 -18.74 24.84 -25.35
N ASN A 24 -18.48 23.54 -25.43
CA ASN A 24 -18.40 22.64 -24.28
C ASN A 24 -17.27 23.09 -23.35
N ALA A 25 -17.61 23.44 -22.12
CA ALA A 25 -16.66 23.57 -21.01
C ALA A 25 -16.39 22.18 -20.42
N GLY A 26 -15.61 21.38 -21.13
CA GLY A 26 -15.00 20.15 -20.63
C GLY A 26 -13.49 20.34 -20.62
N GLY A 27 -12.93 20.73 -19.47
CA GLY A 27 -11.49 20.77 -19.26
C GLY A 27 -10.97 19.38 -18.89
N PRO A 28 -9.79 18.95 -19.37
CA PRO A 28 -9.25 17.63 -19.04
C PRO A 28 -8.72 17.63 -17.61
N VAL A 29 -9.19 16.69 -16.78
CA VAL A 29 -8.54 16.28 -15.53
C VAL A 29 -7.19 15.65 -15.90
N ARG A 30 -6.10 16.36 -15.56
CA ARG A 30 -4.72 15.94 -15.81
C ARG A 30 -4.28 14.98 -14.70
N GLY A 31 -3.69 13.85 -15.10
CA GLY A 31 -3.20 12.82 -14.18
C GLY A 31 -2.06 13.32 -13.30
N LEU A 32 -1.96 12.70 -12.13
CA LEU A 32 -0.95 12.91 -11.10
C LEU A 32 0.48 12.82 -11.70
N GLY A 33 1.22 13.92 -11.65
CA GLY A 33 2.68 14.03 -11.70
C GLY A 33 3.48 13.17 -12.70
N CYS A 34 3.64 13.65 -13.94
CA CYS A 34 4.80 13.33 -14.79
C CYS A 34 5.61 14.61 -15.05
N PRO A 35 6.95 14.62 -14.91
CA PRO A 35 7.77 15.61 -15.61
C PRO A 35 7.65 15.38 -17.12
N GLY A 36 7.53 16.48 -17.87
CA GLY A 36 7.00 16.52 -19.24
C GLY A 36 7.67 15.60 -20.25
N SER A 37 6.84 14.94 -21.05
CA SER A 37 7.23 14.27 -22.29
C SER A 37 7.31 15.29 -23.44
N GLY A 38 8.52 15.54 -23.93
CA GLY A 38 8.77 16.29 -25.17
C GLY A 38 9.64 15.50 -26.14
N GLY A 39 9.05 15.12 -27.28
CA GLY A 39 9.68 15.03 -28.61
C GLY A 39 10.96 14.20 -28.84
N GLU A 40 10.77 13.08 -29.53
CA GLU A 40 11.65 12.45 -30.54
C GLU A 40 13.13 12.15 -30.19
N GLY A 41 13.43 10.85 -30.09
CA GLY A 41 14.74 10.25 -30.37
C GLY A 41 15.80 10.35 -29.27
N PHE A 42 15.66 9.62 -28.15
CA PHE A 42 16.74 9.46 -27.17
C PHE A 42 16.77 8.06 -26.55
N GLU A 43 17.98 7.51 -26.41
CA GLU A 43 18.33 6.31 -25.66
C GLU A 43 17.53 6.23 -24.35
N HIS A 44 16.79 5.13 -24.12
CA HIS A 44 16.07 4.95 -22.87
C HIS A 44 17.05 5.04 -21.69
N PRO A 45 16.93 6.03 -20.79
CA PRO A 45 17.82 6.11 -19.66
C PRO A 45 17.67 4.84 -18.82
N ARG A 46 18.80 4.32 -18.32
CA ARG A 46 18.90 3.11 -17.48
C ARG A 46 18.28 3.36 -16.08
N VAL A 47 17.01 3.71 -16.03
CA VAL A 47 16.30 4.09 -14.81
C VAL A 47 15.68 2.84 -14.19
N LEU A 48 16.02 2.58 -12.93
CA LEU A 48 15.35 1.58 -12.12
C LEU A 48 14.02 2.15 -11.63
N THR A 49 12.95 2.00 -12.41
CA THR A 49 11.61 2.42 -11.98
C THR A 49 10.54 1.44 -12.43
N LEU A 50 9.57 1.19 -11.55
CA LEU A 50 8.35 0.46 -11.85
C LEU A 50 7.20 1.40 -12.23
N LEU A 51 7.36 2.73 -12.11
CA LEU A 51 6.27 3.69 -12.31
C LEU A 51 6.10 4.11 -13.77
N ALA A 52 7.14 3.99 -14.57
CA ALA A 52 7.12 4.30 -16.00
C ALA A 52 7.29 3.03 -16.85
N ASP A 53 7.08 3.18 -18.16
CA ASP A 53 7.48 2.16 -19.12
C ASP A 53 9.01 2.06 -19.14
N SER A 54 9.53 0.98 -18.53
CA SER A 54 10.96 0.81 -18.28
C SER A 54 11.39 -0.65 -18.45
N PRO A 55 12.69 -0.91 -18.66
CA PRO A 55 13.22 -2.27 -18.67
C PRO A 55 13.00 -3.00 -17.34
N LEU A 56 13.00 -2.29 -16.21
CA LEU A 56 12.74 -2.88 -14.89
C LEU A 56 11.26 -3.31 -14.74
N ALA A 57 10.33 -2.46 -15.18
CA ALA A 57 8.91 -2.79 -15.17
C ALA A 57 8.59 -3.95 -16.12
N THR A 58 9.27 -4.01 -17.27
CA THR A 58 9.20 -5.15 -18.19
C THR A 58 9.78 -6.42 -17.57
N ALA A 59 10.92 -6.32 -16.88
CA ALA A 59 11.53 -7.45 -16.18
C ALA A 59 10.61 -7.99 -15.06
N LEU A 60 9.92 -7.12 -14.31
CA LEU A 60 8.89 -7.52 -13.35
C LEU A 60 7.80 -8.35 -14.03
N TYR A 61 7.26 -7.86 -15.15
CA TYR A 61 6.25 -8.58 -15.92
C TYR A 61 6.73 -9.97 -16.34
N VAL A 62 7.92 -10.06 -16.95
CA VAL A 62 8.48 -11.35 -17.37
C VAL A 62 8.73 -12.28 -16.17
N ALA A 63 9.20 -11.74 -15.04
CA ALA A 63 9.45 -12.52 -13.84
C ALA A 63 8.15 -13.10 -13.24
N VAL A 64 7.06 -12.33 -13.24
CA VAL A 64 5.74 -12.82 -12.83
C VAL A 64 5.24 -13.90 -13.80
N ARG A 65 5.40 -13.68 -15.11
CA ARG A 65 5.00 -14.66 -16.15
C ARG A 65 5.81 -15.96 -16.08
N ALA A 66 7.09 -15.90 -15.73
CA ALA A 66 7.93 -17.08 -15.57
C ALA A 66 7.36 -18.07 -14.53
N GLY A 67 6.67 -17.58 -13.49
CA GLY A 67 6.02 -18.40 -12.47
C GLY A 67 4.69 -19.02 -12.93
N GLN A 68 4.13 -18.54 -14.05
CA GLN A 68 2.88 -19.05 -14.63
C GLN A 68 3.15 -19.93 -15.85
N SER A 69 4.20 -19.63 -16.61
CA SER A 69 4.60 -20.35 -17.82
C SER A 69 6.13 -20.37 -17.95
N PRO A 70 6.77 -21.55 -17.85
CA PRO A 70 8.23 -21.67 -17.84
C PRO A 70 8.94 -21.05 -19.06
N GLY A 71 8.26 -20.96 -20.20
CA GLY A 71 8.81 -20.41 -21.45
C GLY A 71 9.19 -18.93 -21.37
N PHE A 72 8.69 -18.18 -20.39
CA PHE A 72 9.02 -16.76 -20.21
C PHE A 72 10.38 -16.52 -19.56
N ALA A 73 10.91 -17.49 -18.81
CA ALA A 73 12.14 -17.30 -18.04
C ALA A 73 13.36 -16.94 -18.91
N GLY A 74 13.41 -17.43 -20.16
CA GLY A 74 14.48 -17.13 -21.11
C GLY A 74 14.57 -15.65 -21.53
N ALA A 75 13.52 -14.85 -21.32
CA ALA A 75 13.54 -13.42 -21.61
C ALA A 75 14.09 -12.56 -20.45
N LEU A 76 14.31 -13.15 -19.26
CA LEU A 76 14.83 -12.41 -18.10
C LEU A 76 16.29 -11.96 -18.27
N PRO A 77 17.25 -12.81 -18.67
CA PRO A 77 18.66 -12.41 -18.72
C PRO A 77 18.94 -11.15 -19.55
N PRO A 78 18.47 -11.00 -20.80
CA PRO A 78 18.76 -9.79 -21.57
C PRO A 78 18.16 -8.51 -20.95
N LEU A 79 17.05 -8.62 -20.23
CA LEU A 79 16.46 -7.48 -19.52
C LEU A 79 17.25 -7.13 -18.26
N LEU A 80 17.58 -8.13 -17.45
CA LEU A 80 18.29 -7.92 -16.18
C LEU A 80 19.73 -7.46 -16.43
N ASP A 81 20.46 -8.04 -17.38
CA ASP A 81 21.86 -7.69 -17.68
C ASP A 81 22.02 -6.29 -18.27
N TRP A 82 20.98 -5.77 -18.93
CA TRP A 82 20.97 -4.39 -19.41
C TRP A 82 20.83 -3.35 -18.29
N LEU A 83 20.18 -3.73 -17.19
CA LEU A 83 19.94 -2.84 -16.06
C LEU A 83 21.25 -2.58 -15.29
N PRO A 84 21.46 -1.35 -14.79
CA PRO A 84 22.63 -1.03 -13.99
C PRO A 84 22.58 -1.79 -12.66
N SER A 85 23.75 -2.00 -12.06
CA SER A 85 23.87 -2.65 -10.75
C SER A 85 23.39 -1.78 -9.59
N THR A 86 23.56 -0.45 -9.67
CA THR A 86 23.17 0.52 -8.62
C THR A 86 22.95 1.92 -9.21
N LEU A 87 22.00 2.70 -8.66
CA LEU A 87 21.93 4.15 -8.86
C LEU A 87 22.76 4.86 -7.78
N SER A 88 23.52 5.88 -8.17
CA SER A 88 24.51 6.51 -7.28
C SER A 88 23.93 7.50 -6.26
N ASN A 89 22.70 7.99 -6.41
CA ASN A 89 22.15 9.06 -5.56
C ASN A 89 20.76 8.72 -5.00
N ASP A 90 20.54 8.95 -3.69
CA ASP A 90 19.22 8.92 -3.03
C ASP A 90 18.72 10.36 -2.86
N VAL A 91 17.65 10.73 -3.58
CA VAL A 91 16.95 12.02 -3.39
C VAL A 91 15.48 11.70 -3.11
N PRO A 92 14.92 12.06 -1.95
CA PRO A 92 13.48 11.87 -1.68
C PRO A 92 12.61 12.55 -2.76
N GLY A 93 11.64 11.82 -3.32
CA GLY A 93 10.75 12.31 -4.38
C GLY A 93 11.27 12.14 -5.82
N GLU A 94 12.57 11.90 -6.02
CA GLU A 94 13.21 11.62 -7.32
C GLU A 94 14.21 10.44 -7.24
N GLY A 95 14.05 9.57 -6.22
CA GLY A 95 15.05 8.59 -5.83
C GLY A 95 14.47 7.29 -5.27
N GLU A 96 15.18 6.70 -4.32
CA GLU A 96 14.96 5.34 -3.83
C GLU A 96 13.61 5.18 -3.13
N SER A 97 12.82 4.19 -3.55
CA SER A 97 11.51 3.86 -2.97
C SER A 97 11.16 2.41 -3.26
N ALA A 98 10.01 1.91 -2.77
CA ALA A 98 9.52 0.59 -3.17
C ALA A 98 9.37 0.42 -4.69
N PHE A 99 9.16 1.53 -5.42
CA PHE A 99 8.88 1.54 -6.85
C PHE A 99 10.05 2.07 -7.70
N CYS A 100 11.11 2.60 -7.11
CA CYS A 100 12.26 3.14 -7.83
C CYS A 100 13.59 2.77 -7.13
N GLY A 101 14.64 2.56 -7.91
CA GLY A 101 16.00 2.32 -7.41
C GLY A 101 16.27 0.88 -6.99
N ALA A 102 17.20 0.73 -6.05
CA ALA A 102 17.70 -0.54 -5.52
C ALA A 102 16.60 -1.39 -4.88
N ALA A 103 15.65 -0.79 -4.15
CA ALA A 103 14.57 -1.55 -3.51
C ALA A 103 13.61 -2.20 -4.53
N ALA A 104 13.24 -1.46 -5.58
CA ALA A 104 12.47 -2.00 -6.69
C ALA A 104 13.25 -3.09 -7.44
N PHE A 105 14.55 -2.85 -7.69
CA PHE A 105 15.40 -3.82 -8.38
C PHE A 105 15.60 -5.12 -7.59
N ALA A 106 15.88 -5.03 -6.29
CA ALA A 106 15.98 -6.17 -5.39
C ALA A 106 14.69 -6.99 -5.39
N SER A 107 13.53 -6.33 -5.38
CA SER A 107 12.23 -7.00 -5.43
C SER A 107 12.03 -7.76 -6.75
N VAL A 108 12.35 -7.14 -7.90
CA VAL A 108 12.28 -7.81 -9.21
C VAL A 108 13.23 -9.01 -9.28
N LEU A 109 14.48 -8.87 -8.81
CA LEU A 109 15.44 -9.98 -8.76
C LEU A 109 14.95 -11.13 -7.87
N ARG A 110 14.29 -10.82 -6.75
CA ARG A 110 13.75 -11.83 -5.83
C ARG A 110 12.55 -12.56 -6.44
N ILE A 111 11.66 -11.83 -7.12
CA ILE A 111 10.55 -12.42 -7.88
C ILE A 111 11.10 -13.33 -8.98
N ALA A 112 12.10 -12.88 -9.74
CA ALA A 112 12.78 -13.67 -10.76
C ALA A 112 13.45 -14.92 -10.17
N ALA A 113 14.15 -14.81 -9.05
CA ALA A 113 14.81 -15.94 -8.40
C ALA A 113 13.81 -16.99 -7.89
N THR A 114 12.62 -16.57 -7.45
CA THR A 114 11.57 -17.49 -6.99
C THR A 114 10.88 -18.17 -8.17
N ASN A 115 10.52 -17.40 -9.20
CA ASN A 115 9.74 -17.88 -10.33
C ASN A 115 10.60 -18.54 -11.43
N ALA A 116 11.91 -18.29 -11.44
CA ALA A 116 12.90 -18.92 -12.31
C ALA A 116 14.14 -19.36 -11.49
N PRO A 117 14.02 -20.42 -10.65
CA PRO A 117 15.07 -20.81 -9.69
C PRO A 117 16.45 -21.12 -10.31
N HIS A 118 16.49 -21.54 -11.57
CA HIS A 118 17.75 -21.78 -12.29
C HIS A 118 18.60 -20.51 -12.47
N LEU A 119 17.97 -19.33 -12.47
CA LEU A 119 18.65 -18.03 -12.54
C LEU A 119 19.07 -17.50 -11.15
N ALA A 120 18.60 -18.10 -10.06
CA ALA A 120 18.83 -17.58 -8.71
C ALA A 120 20.32 -17.51 -8.33
N LYS A 121 21.13 -18.46 -8.82
CA LYS A 121 22.59 -18.45 -8.58
C LYS A 121 23.29 -17.34 -9.36
N GLU A 122 22.85 -17.10 -10.59
CA GLU A 122 23.44 -16.12 -11.51
C GLU A 122 23.25 -14.68 -10.99
N TYR A 123 22.04 -14.34 -10.54
CA TYR A 123 21.73 -12.99 -10.06
C TYR A 123 21.96 -12.75 -8.57
N ARG A 124 22.47 -13.75 -7.83
CA ARG A 124 22.67 -13.66 -6.37
C ARG A 124 23.50 -12.44 -5.96
N GLN A 125 24.65 -12.24 -6.59
CA GLN A 125 25.54 -11.12 -6.24
C GLN A 125 24.88 -9.75 -6.48
N ARG A 126 24.04 -9.63 -7.51
CA ARG A 126 23.31 -8.40 -7.82
C ARG A 126 22.19 -8.16 -6.82
N LEU A 127 21.50 -9.21 -6.39
CA LEU A 127 20.50 -9.14 -5.33
C LEU A 127 21.13 -8.72 -4.00
N ASP A 128 22.25 -9.34 -3.61
CA ASP A 128 22.98 -9.02 -2.38
C ASP A 128 23.45 -7.56 -2.37
N ALA A 129 23.97 -7.06 -3.50
CA ALA A 129 24.38 -5.66 -3.64
C ALA A 129 23.19 -4.69 -3.55
N ALA A 130 22.06 -5.01 -4.18
CA ALA A 130 20.85 -4.21 -4.09
C ALA A 130 20.28 -4.22 -2.65
N ASP A 131 20.26 -5.36 -1.99
CA ASP A 131 19.83 -5.49 -0.59
C ASP A 131 20.71 -4.66 0.36
N ALA A 132 22.03 -4.70 0.20
CA ALA A 132 22.96 -3.88 0.99
C ALA A 132 22.74 -2.37 0.79
N ARG A 133 22.39 -1.96 -0.45
CA ARG A 133 22.02 -0.57 -0.74
C ARG A 133 20.72 -0.18 -0.04
N VAL A 134 19.70 -1.04 -0.07
CA VAL A 134 18.43 -0.83 0.65
C VAL A 134 18.68 -0.66 2.15
N ASP A 135 19.52 -1.50 2.74
CA ASP A 135 19.85 -1.41 4.17
C ASP A 135 20.49 -0.07 4.52
N THR A 136 21.40 0.41 3.67
CA THR A 136 22.05 1.72 3.85
C THR A 136 21.03 2.87 3.80
N ILE A 137 20.08 2.81 2.86
CA ILE A 137 19.02 3.82 2.71
C ILE A 137 18.10 3.83 3.93
N VAL A 138 17.66 2.64 4.37
CA VAL A 138 16.79 2.48 5.54
C VAL A 138 17.48 3.02 6.79
N GLN A 139 18.74 2.68 7.02
CA GLN A 139 19.51 3.20 8.16
C GLN A 139 19.62 4.72 8.14
N ALA A 140 19.93 5.33 7.00
CA ALA A 140 20.04 6.77 6.87
C ALA A 140 18.70 7.48 7.12
N ARG A 141 17.60 6.98 6.53
CA ARG A 141 16.26 7.55 6.69
C ARG A 141 15.72 7.37 8.11
N LEU A 142 15.96 6.23 8.75
CA LEU A 142 15.60 6.00 10.15
C LEU A 142 16.35 6.94 11.09
N LYS A 143 17.63 7.19 10.84
CA LYS A 143 18.39 8.17 11.63
C LYS A 143 17.74 9.55 11.55
N THR A 144 17.47 10.04 10.34
CA THR A 144 16.81 11.34 10.12
C THR A 144 15.44 11.41 10.79
N ALA A 145 14.63 10.35 10.66
CA ALA A 145 13.30 10.30 11.23
C ALA A 145 13.31 10.27 12.78
N ARG A 146 14.27 9.57 13.39
CA ARG A 146 14.46 9.55 14.85
C ARG A 146 15.00 10.88 15.38
N ASP A 147 15.95 11.51 14.68
CA ASP A 147 16.41 12.86 15.01
C ASP A 147 15.23 13.85 14.99
N ARG A 148 14.34 13.74 14.00
CA ARG A 148 13.09 14.52 13.94
C ARG A 148 12.20 14.27 15.16
N LEU A 149 11.94 13.02 15.52
CA LEU A 149 11.12 12.67 16.69
C LEU A 149 11.65 13.33 17.97
N GLN A 150 12.98 13.40 18.15
CA GLN A 150 13.60 14.08 19.31
C GLN A 150 13.31 15.59 19.34
N THR A 151 13.17 16.24 18.18
CA THR A 151 12.83 17.66 18.09
C THR A 151 11.33 17.95 18.23
N GLY A 152 10.48 16.93 18.26
CA GLY A 152 9.03 17.09 18.36
C GLY A 152 8.38 17.78 17.15
N THR A 153 9.02 17.74 15.99
CA THR A 153 8.49 18.33 14.74
C THR A 153 7.64 17.31 13.97
N ARG A 154 6.63 17.79 13.23
CA ARG A 154 5.75 16.94 12.41
C ARG A 154 6.52 16.28 11.27
N PRO A 155 6.22 15.03 10.90
CA PRO A 155 6.81 14.39 9.72
C PRO A 155 6.30 15.03 8.42
N ALA A 156 7.03 14.80 7.34
CA ALA A 156 6.49 14.91 5.98
C ALA A 156 5.98 13.53 5.53
N ARG A 157 4.97 13.46 4.64
CA ARG A 157 4.47 12.16 4.14
C ARG A 157 5.56 11.29 3.53
N ALA A 158 6.49 11.88 2.77
CA ALA A 158 7.61 11.16 2.16
C ALA A 158 8.56 10.46 3.16
N GLU A 159 8.51 10.80 4.45
CA GLU A 159 9.28 10.11 5.50
C GLU A 159 8.75 8.68 5.73
N PHE A 160 7.43 8.54 5.86
CA PHE A 160 6.80 7.30 6.30
C PHE A 160 5.97 6.61 5.22
N SER A 161 5.56 7.28 4.14
CA SER A 161 4.60 6.77 3.17
C SER A 161 5.00 5.44 2.52
N LEU A 162 4.03 4.70 2.00
CA LEU A 162 4.30 3.50 1.21
C LEU A 162 4.94 3.86 -0.13
N ARG A 163 4.44 4.91 -0.80
CA ARG A 163 4.91 5.28 -2.14
C ARG A 163 6.36 5.71 -2.16
N GLN A 164 6.81 6.47 -1.16
CA GLN A 164 8.14 7.11 -1.19
C GLN A 164 8.98 6.84 0.06
N GLY A 165 8.33 6.57 1.19
CA GLY A 165 8.96 6.53 2.51
C GLY A 165 9.30 5.15 3.04
N LEU A 166 9.52 5.12 4.36
CA LEU A 166 9.95 3.94 5.09
C LEU A 166 8.95 2.78 5.02
N THR A 167 7.64 3.03 4.96
CA THR A 167 6.65 1.94 4.83
C THR A 167 6.89 1.13 3.54
N GLY A 168 7.16 1.79 2.42
CA GLY A 168 7.43 1.10 1.15
C GLY A 168 8.69 0.25 1.21
N LEU A 169 9.76 0.81 1.78
CA LEU A 169 11.00 0.07 2.00
C LEU A 169 10.79 -1.12 2.95
N GLY A 170 9.94 -0.96 3.97
CA GLY A 170 9.51 -2.03 4.86
C GLY A 170 8.82 -3.19 4.11
N MET A 171 7.97 -2.89 3.12
CA MET A 171 7.38 -3.92 2.26
C MET A 171 8.45 -4.69 1.47
N CYS A 172 9.49 -4.00 0.97
CA CYS A 172 10.61 -4.65 0.29
C CYS A 172 11.45 -5.53 1.24
N LEU A 173 11.68 -5.07 2.47
CA LEU A 173 12.38 -5.85 3.49
C LEU A 173 11.58 -7.09 3.92
N LEU A 174 10.26 -6.98 4.03
CA LEU A 174 9.37 -8.10 4.39
C LEU A 174 9.35 -9.22 3.33
N GLN A 175 9.71 -8.92 2.07
CA GLN A 175 9.89 -9.95 1.03
C GLN A 175 11.09 -10.86 1.26
N ARG A 176 12.06 -10.44 2.08
CA ARG A 176 13.28 -11.22 2.32
C ARG A 176 12.93 -12.52 3.05
N PRO A 177 13.58 -13.65 2.71
CA PRO A 177 13.41 -14.90 3.45
C PRO A 177 13.74 -14.77 4.95
N ASP A 178 14.75 -13.96 5.26
CA ASP A 178 15.08 -13.55 6.62
C ASP A 178 14.98 -12.02 6.71
N PRO A 179 13.88 -11.49 7.27
CA PRO A 179 13.73 -10.07 7.52
C PRO A 179 14.70 -9.67 8.64
N GLY A 180 15.90 -9.24 8.23
CA GLY A 180 17.00 -8.85 9.11
C GLY A 180 16.65 -7.68 10.07
N PRO A 181 17.63 -7.25 10.89
CA PRO A 181 17.39 -6.24 11.94
C PRO A 181 16.83 -4.92 11.42
N GLN A 182 17.12 -4.55 10.17
CA GLN A 182 16.65 -3.33 9.53
C GLN A 182 15.11 -3.27 9.45
N LEU A 183 14.43 -4.40 9.23
CA LEU A 183 12.96 -4.38 9.24
C LEU A 183 12.45 -4.13 10.65
N ARG A 184 13.04 -4.75 11.67
CA ARG A 184 12.62 -4.55 13.07
C ARG A 184 12.83 -3.10 13.50
N ASP A 185 14.00 -2.52 13.21
CA ASP A 185 14.28 -1.11 13.51
C ASP A 185 13.29 -0.16 12.83
N LEU A 186 12.86 -0.50 11.61
CA LEU A 186 11.86 0.26 10.85
C LEU A 186 10.46 0.13 11.46
N LEU A 187 10.05 -1.08 11.81
CA LEU A 187 8.77 -1.33 12.48
C LEU A 187 8.74 -0.63 13.85
N ASP A 188 9.83 -0.65 14.61
CA ASP A 188 9.97 0.06 15.88
C ASP A 188 9.74 1.58 15.69
N TYR A 189 10.38 2.17 14.68
CA TYR A 189 10.14 3.58 14.34
C TYR A 189 8.67 3.85 13.97
N LEU A 190 8.02 2.97 13.18
CA LEU A 190 6.61 3.17 12.84
C LEU A 190 5.70 3.05 14.07
N VAL A 191 6.03 2.18 15.04
CA VAL A 191 5.34 2.09 16.32
C VAL A 191 5.53 3.37 17.14
N GLU A 192 6.75 3.91 17.21
CA GLU A 192 7.05 5.20 17.83
C GLU A 192 6.27 6.35 17.16
N LEU A 193 6.23 6.36 15.83
CA LEU A 193 5.49 7.35 15.04
C LEU A 193 3.98 7.29 15.34
N VAL A 194 3.38 6.09 15.37
CA VAL A 194 1.95 5.92 15.67
C VAL A 194 1.64 6.33 17.11
N SER A 195 2.52 6.00 18.04
CA SER A 195 2.35 6.30 19.46
C SER A 195 2.66 7.75 19.81
N GLY A 196 3.43 8.45 18.95
CA GLY A 196 4.04 9.72 19.27
C GLY A 196 3.42 10.91 18.56
N PHE A 197 2.58 11.68 19.26
CA PHE A 197 2.70 13.15 19.24
C PHE A 197 2.11 13.76 20.52
N GLY A 198 2.92 14.58 21.19
CA GLY A 198 2.66 15.09 22.53
C GLY A 198 1.42 15.97 22.63
N GLY A 199 0.58 15.70 23.64
CA GLY A 199 -0.35 16.64 24.28
C GLY A 199 -1.43 17.32 23.45
N THR A 200 -1.40 17.20 22.12
CA THR A 200 -2.25 17.95 21.17
C THR A 200 -3.49 17.18 20.73
N GLY A 201 -3.61 15.90 21.12
CA GLY A 201 -4.73 15.04 20.73
C GLY A 201 -4.69 14.56 19.27
N ARG A 202 -3.61 14.86 18.52
CA ARG A 202 -3.42 14.46 17.12
C ARG A 202 -2.49 13.26 16.99
N PRO A 203 -2.67 12.42 15.96
CA PRO A 203 -1.79 11.29 15.71
C PRO A 203 -0.39 11.73 15.25
N GLY A 204 0.62 10.88 15.45
CA GLY A 204 2.01 11.19 15.09
C GLY A 204 2.33 11.25 13.60
N TRP A 205 1.44 10.75 12.75
CA TRP A 205 1.50 10.90 11.29
C TRP A 205 0.75 12.15 10.78
N TRP A 206 0.43 13.10 11.66
CA TRP A 206 -0.13 14.39 11.24
C TRP A 206 0.93 15.23 10.50
N VAL A 207 0.60 15.70 9.30
CA VAL A 207 1.54 16.38 8.41
C VAL A 207 1.11 17.80 8.06
N ASP A 208 2.07 18.62 7.61
CA ASP A 208 1.83 19.99 7.13
C ASP A 208 1.96 20.12 5.60
N ASP A 209 2.44 19.10 4.89
CA ASP A 209 2.50 19.11 3.43
C ASP A 209 1.12 18.94 2.81
N SER A 210 0.90 19.56 1.64
CA SER A 210 -0.37 19.45 0.93
C SER A 210 -0.65 18.00 0.53
N PRO A 211 -1.90 17.51 0.68
CA PRO A 211 -2.28 16.20 0.16
C PRO A 211 -2.28 16.19 -1.38
N LEU A 212 -2.43 17.36 -2.02
CA LEU A 212 -2.49 17.53 -3.47
C LEU A 212 -1.09 17.86 -4.04
N PRO A 213 -0.55 17.05 -4.97
CA PRO A 213 0.82 17.19 -5.46
C PRO A 213 1.08 18.45 -6.32
N ASP A 214 0.04 19.07 -6.86
CA ASP A 214 0.12 20.29 -7.68
C ASP A 214 -0.13 21.59 -6.90
N LEU A 215 -0.61 21.49 -5.67
CA LEU A 215 -0.80 22.61 -4.77
C LEU A 215 0.28 22.60 -3.69
N SER A 216 1.38 23.31 -3.92
CA SER A 216 2.38 23.58 -2.88
C SER A 216 1.88 24.57 -1.80
N ASP A 217 0.69 25.13 -1.98
CA ASP A 217 0.15 26.16 -1.10
C ASP A 217 -0.35 25.56 0.21
N ARG A 218 0.55 25.55 1.20
CA ARG A 218 0.27 25.34 2.64
C ARG A 218 -0.90 26.19 3.16
N GLN A 219 -1.30 27.22 2.42
CA GLN A 219 -2.39 28.13 2.75
C GLN A 219 -3.77 27.44 2.77
N GLU A 220 -3.95 26.33 2.05
CA GLU A 220 -5.21 25.55 2.10
C GLU A 220 -5.32 24.60 3.29
N TRP A 221 -4.18 24.23 3.90
CA TRP A 221 -4.12 23.28 5.02
C TRP A 221 -3.39 23.89 6.22
N PRO A 222 -3.85 25.06 6.74
CA PRO A 222 -3.11 25.85 7.74
C PRO A 222 -2.90 25.13 9.08
N HIS A 223 -3.64 24.05 9.33
CA HIS A 223 -3.54 23.24 10.53
C HIS A 223 -2.96 21.84 10.27
N GLY A 224 -2.58 21.54 9.03
CA GLY A 224 -2.16 20.21 8.60
C GLY A 224 -3.33 19.22 8.52
N HIS A 225 -3.02 17.95 8.28
CA HIS A 225 -3.99 16.87 8.16
C HIS A 225 -3.38 15.50 8.50
N ALA A 226 -4.24 14.50 8.69
CA ALA A 226 -3.88 13.09 8.70
C ALA A 226 -4.37 12.43 7.41
N ASP A 227 -3.44 11.91 6.62
CA ASP A 227 -3.71 11.14 5.42
C ASP A 227 -4.08 9.69 5.81
N LEU A 228 -5.22 9.21 5.32
CA LEU A 228 -5.75 7.87 5.56
C LEU A 228 -5.45 6.92 4.40
N THR A 229 -4.96 7.43 3.27
CA THR A 229 -4.74 6.66 2.04
C THR A 229 -3.63 5.63 2.19
N LEU A 230 -3.68 4.58 1.36
CA LEU A 230 -2.66 3.53 1.35
C LEU A 230 -1.28 4.01 0.87
N PRO A 231 -1.15 4.74 -0.25
CA PRO A 231 0.16 5.13 -0.75
C PRO A 231 0.87 6.16 0.14
N ASP A 232 0.14 7.11 0.71
CA ASP A 232 0.73 8.28 1.37
C ASP A 232 0.46 8.38 2.86
N GLY A 233 -0.57 7.70 3.33
CA GLY A 233 -1.10 7.86 4.68
C GLY A 233 -0.92 6.67 5.59
N SER A 234 -1.75 6.69 6.62
CA SER A 234 -1.75 5.72 7.72
C SER A 234 -2.21 4.31 7.32
N ALA A 235 -2.87 4.13 6.17
CA ALA A 235 -3.28 2.80 5.70
C ALA A 235 -2.06 1.99 5.26
N GLY A 236 -1.05 2.63 4.67
CA GLY A 236 0.22 1.97 4.38
C GLY A 236 0.93 1.48 5.63
N ILE A 237 1.00 2.32 6.66
CA ILE A 237 1.57 1.95 7.97
C ILE A 237 0.79 0.76 8.55
N LEU A 238 -0.55 0.86 8.56
CA LEU A 238 -1.43 -0.18 9.08
C LEU A 238 -1.25 -1.50 8.34
N ALA A 239 -1.15 -1.48 7.01
CA ALA A 239 -0.92 -2.65 6.19
C ALA A 239 0.43 -3.31 6.50
N LEU A 240 1.53 -2.53 6.54
CA LEU A 240 2.86 -3.07 6.84
C LEU A 240 2.91 -3.69 8.23
N LEU A 241 2.43 -2.97 9.26
CA LEU A 241 2.42 -3.48 10.63
C LEU A 241 1.57 -4.76 10.72
N SER A 242 0.42 -4.80 10.08
CA SER A 242 -0.48 -5.97 10.10
C SER A 242 0.09 -7.16 9.34
N LEU A 243 0.76 -6.94 8.21
CA LEU A 243 1.43 -8.00 7.44
C LEU A 243 2.63 -8.57 8.18
N ALA A 244 3.50 -7.71 8.71
CA ALA A 244 4.61 -8.14 9.58
C ALA A 244 4.08 -8.86 10.83
N TRP A 245 2.97 -8.38 11.39
CA TRP A 245 2.26 -9.07 12.45
C TRP A 245 1.82 -10.47 11.99
N CYS A 246 1.17 -10.61 10.85
CA CYS A 246 0.77 -11.95 10.42
C CYS A 246 1.99 -12.85 10.18
N ASP A 247 3.06 -12.35 9.57
CA ASP A 247 4.30 -13.12 9.28
C ASP A 247 5.20 -13.39 10.50
N GLY A 248 4.74 -13.10 11.73
CA GLY A 248 5.48 -13.40 12.96
C GLY A 248 6.64 -12.45 13.27
N VAL A 249 6.85 -11.40 12.46
CA VAL A 249 7.82 -10.34 12.76
C VAL A 249 7.20 -9.37 13.76
N ARG A 250 7.70 -9.39 15.01
CA ARG A 250 7.18 -8.57 16.12
C ARG A 250 8.22 -7.62 16.63
N VAL A 251 7.73 -6.46 17.08
CA VAL A 251 8.49 -5.50 17.86
C VAL A 251 7.65 -5.01 19.06
N PRO A 252 8.27 -4.49 20.14
CA PRO A 252 7.52 -3.99 21.30
C PRO A 252 6.49 -2.92 20.93
N GLY A 253 5.29 -2.97 21.54
CA GLY A 253 4.23 -1.98 21.33
C GLY A 253 3.48 -2.08 19.98
N MET A 254 3.87 -3.00 19.10
CA MET A 254 3.28 -3.15 17.78
C MET A 254 1.77 -3.45 17.81
N ASP A 255 1.30 -4.27 18.76
CA ASP A 255 -0.13 -4.58 18.89
C ASP A 255 -0.93 -3.34 19.31
N VAL A 256 -0.38 -2.52 20.19
CA VAL A 256 -0.98 -1.26 20.64
C VAL A 256 -1.03 -0.25 19.50
N ALA A 257 0.02 -0.17 18.68
CA ALA A 257 0.03 0.68 17.49
C ALA A 257 -1.03 0.27 16.46
N ILE A 258 -1.13 -1.03 16.15
CA ILE A 258 -2.16 -1.55 15.23
C ILE A 258 -3.57 -1.26 15.78
N LYS A 259 -3.81 -1.47 17.09
CA LYS A 259 -5.09 -1.13 17.74
C LYS A 259 -5.42 0.36 17.65
N SER A 260 -4.43 1.22 17.91
CA SER A 260 -4.60 2.68 17.88
C SER A 260 -4.96 3.18 16.47
N LEU A 261 -4.29 2.64 15.44
CA LEU A 261 -4.66 2.89 14.04
C LEU A 261 -6.06 2.35 13.72
N ALA A 262 -6.39 1.13 14.12
CA ALA A 262 -7.72 0.56 13.91
C ALA A 262 -8.83 1.41 14.55
N GLU A 263 -8.62 1.91 15.77
CA GLU A 263 -9.53 2.83 16.45
C GLU A 263 -9.64 4.18 15.74
N TRP A 264 -8.55 4.68 15.16
CA TRP A 264 -8.57 5.86 14.29
C TRP A 264 -9.47 5.64 13.07
N TYR A 265 -9.32 4.50 12.37
CA TYR A 265 -10.20 4.16 11.25
C TYR A 265 -11.65 3.99 11.68
N ARG A 266 -11.93 3.36 12.83
CA ARG A 266 -13.32 3.28 13.34
C ARG A 266 -13.93 4.64 13.59
N ARG A 267 -13.18 5.55 14.22
CA ARG A 267 -13.63 6.91 14.53
C ARG A 267 -14.00 7.70 13.27
N HIS A 268 -13.30 7.46 12.17
CA HIS A 268 -13.48 8.18 10.92
C HIS A 268 -14.24 7.38 9.85
N LEU A 269 -14.85 6.25 10.20
CA LEU A 269 -15.79 5.54 9.34
C LEU A 269 -17.05 6.39 9.18
N ARG A 270 -17.37 6.74 7.94
CA ARG A 270 -18.54 7.53 7.57
C ARG A 270 -19.55 6.65 6.87
N THR A 271 -20.77 7.15 6.79
CA THR A 271 -21.85 6.55 6.01
C THR A 271 -22.37 7.60 5.05
N ASP A 272 -22.54 7.24 3.78
CA ASP A 272 -23.10 8.14 2.78
C ASP A 272 -24.65 8.15 2.80
N GLU A 273 -25.25 8.89 1.87
CA GLU A 273 -26.71 9.00 1.74
C GLU A 273 -27.40 7.68 1.39
N ARG A 274 -26.67 6.71 0.83
CA ARG A 274 -27.18 5.37 0.47
C ARG A 274 -27.05 4.38 1.63
N GLY A 275 -26.44 4.77 2.74
CA GLY A 275 -26.13 3.88 3.86
C GLY A 275 -24.82 3.11 3.67
N ASP A 276 -24.03 3.44 2.65
CA ASP A 276 -22.78 2.76 2.34
C ASP A 276 -21.63 3.30 3.19
N PRO A 277 -20.82 2.42 3.81
CA PRO A 277 -19.68 2.84 4.61
C PRO A 277 -18.49 3.28 3.74
N TRP A 278 -17.80 4.33 4.15
CA TRP A 278 -16.58 4.82 3.49
C TRP A 278 -15.66 5.56 4.47
N TRP A 279 -14.39 5.74 4.08
CA TRP A 279 -13.42 6.57 4.80
C TRP A 279 -13.03 7.77 3.96
N PRO A 280 -12.89 8.98 4.56
CA PRO A 280 -12.27 10.10 3.88
C PRO A 280 -10.78 9.80 3.62
N GLU A 281 -10.23 10.34 2.55
CA GLU A 281 -8.80 10.23 2.26
C GLU A 281 -7.95 11.04 3.25
N VAL A 282 -8.50 12.13 3.79
CA VAL A 282 -7.79 13.06 4.67
C VAL A 282 -8.70 13.52 5.81
N VAL A 283 -8.12 13.67 7.00
CA VAL A 283 -8.79 14.18 8.19
C VAL A 283 -8.08 15.45 8.67
N THR A 284 -8.85 16.51 8.94
CA THR A 284 -8.37 17.80 9.43
C THR A 284 -8.91 18.13 10.82
N ASP A 285 -8.23 19.04 11.51
CA ASP A 285 -8.60 19.51 12.85
C ASP A 285 -8.26 21.01 12.98
N PRO A 286 -9.23 21.92 13.19
CA PRO A 286 -10.67 21.64 13.19
C PRO A 286 -11.13 21.18 11.79
N GLU A 287 -12.18 20.38 11.76
CA GLU A 287 -12.82 20.00 10.50
C GLU A 287 -13.44 21.25 9.86
N PRO A 288 -13.24 21.51 8.55
CA PRO A 288 -13.65 22.76 7.92
C PRO A 288 -15.17 22.90 7.85
N VAL A 289 -15.71 23.79 8.69
CA VAL A 289 -17.15 24.15 8.74
C VAL A 289 -17.69 24.67 7.39
N THR A 290 -16.82 25.24 6.55
CA THR A 290 -17.16 25.89 5.27
C THR A 290 -16.93 25.02 4.03
N ARG A 291 -16.51 23.76 4.19
CA ARG A 291 -16.49 22.78 3.10
C ARG A 291 -17.41 21.57 3.44
N PRO A 292 -18.75 21.76 3.52
CA PRO A 292 -19.70 20.64 3.60
C PRO A 292 -19.48 19.58 2.51
N GLU A 293 -18.82 19.97 1.42
CA GLU A 293 -18.55 19.15 0.24
C GLU A 293 -17.43 18.10 0.50
N LEU A 294 -16.58 18.29 1.53
CA LEU A 294 -15.70 17.25 2.09
C LEU A 294 -16.45 16.21 2.96
N HIS A 295 -17.72 16.47 3.28
CA HIS A 295 -18.61 15.54 3.98
C HIS A 295 -19.58 14.82 3.04
N LEU A 296 -19.67 15.26 1.79
CA LEU A 296 -20.38 14.57 0.72
C LEU A 296 -19.41 13.60 0.04
N ARG A 297 -19.94 12.49 -0.51
CA ARG A 297 -19.18 11.58 -1.37
C ARG A 297 -18.76 12.33 -2.65
N GLU A 298 -17.75 13.20 -2.59
CA GLU A 298 -17.21 13.85 -3.79
C GLU A 298 -16.46 12.82 -4.63
N ALA A 299 -16.74 12.83 -5.93
CA ALA A 299 -16.29 11.82 -6.87
C ALA A 299 -14.75 11.72 -6.93
N SER A 300 -14.04 12.83 -6.70
CA SER A 300 -12.58 12.91 -6.62
C SER A 300 -11.96 12.22 -5.40
N GLN A 301 -12.73 12.01 -4.31
CA GLN A 301 -12.26 11.43 -3.03
C GLN A 301 -12.61 9.93 -2.89
N LEU A 302 -13.21 9.36 -3.93
CA LEU A 302 -13.78 8.01 -3.94
C LEU A 302 -13.21 7.17 -5.06
N VAL A 303 -11.92 7.34 -5.33
CA VAL A 303 -11.26 6.50 -6.30
C VAL A 303 -11.35 5.06 -5.77
N PRO A 304 -12.12 4.15 -6.42
CA PRO A 304 -12.31 2.79 -5.94
C PRO A 304 -11.09 1.97 -6.35
N GLY A 305 -9.92 2.37 -5.87
CA GLY A 305 -8.63 1.87 -6.28
C GLY A 305 -7.69 1.69 -5.09
N TRP A 306 -6.49 1.21 -5.42
CA TRP A 306 -5.39 1.02 -4.50
C TRP A 306 -5.04 2.29 -3.73
N CYS A 307 -5.10 3.47 -4.36
CA CYS A 307 -4.79 4.72 -3.67
C CYS A 307 -5.83 5.12 -2.63
N GLY A 308 -7.10 4.78 -2.84
CA GLY A 308 -8.23 5.28 -2.03
C GLY A 308 -8.99 4.17 -1.32
N GLY A 309 -10.31 4.15 -1.50
CA GLY A 309 -11.24 3.37 -0.68
C GLY A 309 -10.93 1.86 -0.59
N LEU A 310 -10.48 1.23 -1.68
CA LEU A 310 -10.10 -0.20 -1.65
C LEU A 310 -8.78 -0.45 -0.94
N GLY A 311 -7.79 0.42 -1.12
CA GLY A 311 -6.53 0.34 -0.38
C GLY A 311 -6.73 0.53 1.13
N ILE A 312 -7.58 1.48 1.51
CA ILE A 312 -7.98 1.70 2.90
C ILE A 312 -8.68 0.46 3.45
N ALA A 313 -9.72 -0.03 2.76
CA ALA A 313 -10.48 -1.19 3.20
C ALA A 313 -9.58 -2.43 3.36
N ARG A 314 -8.66 -2.69 2.41
CA ARG A 314 -7.71 -3.80 2.54
C ARG A 314 -6.80 -3.65 3.75
N SER A 315 -6.32 -2.43 4.04
CA SER A 315 -5.45 -2.17 5.19
C SER A 315 -6.18 -2.39 6.52
N VAL A 316 -7.44 -1.95 6.60
CA VAL A 316 -8.32 -2.16 7.76
C VAL A 316 -8.65 -3.65 7.93
N GLN A 317 -8.89 -4.38 6.84
CA GLN A 317 -9.10 -5.83 6.87
C GLN A 317 -7.87 -6.57 7.42
N LEU A 318 -6.67 -6.23 6.92
CA LEU A 318 -5.41 -6.82 7.39
C LEU A 318 -5.22 -6.60 8.90
N ALA A 319 -5.54 -5.41 9.40
CA ALA A 319 -5.54 -5.12 10.83
C ALA A 319 -6.54 -5.97 11.60
N GLY A 320 -7.75 -6.13 11.05
CA GLY A 320 -8.78 -7.00 11.62
C GLY A 320 -8.32 -8.44 11.72
N ILE A 321 -7.61 -8.95 10.72
CA ILE A 321 -7.04 -10.31 10.77
C ILE A 321 -5.91 -10.39 11.80
N ALA A 322 -4.99 -9.43 11.81
CA ALA A 322 -3.87 -9.39 12.76
C ALA A 322 -4.35 -9.35 14.22
N LEU A 323 -5.41 -8.60 14.50
CA LEU A 323 -6.00 -8.46 15.84
C LEU A 323 -7.03 -9.54 16.20
N GLY A 324 -7.49 -10.35 15.23
CA GLY A 324 -8.61 -11.27 15.42
C GLY A 324 -9.95 -10.55 15.62
N ASP A 325 -10.10 -9.38 15.02
CA ASP A 325 -11.21 -8.45 15.18
C ASP A 325 -12.20 -8.56 14.02
N ARG A 326 -13.33 -9.23 14.28
CA ARG A 326 -14.34 -9.51 13.25
C ARG A 326 -15.10 -8.26 12.82
N ASP A 327 -15.40 -7.35 13.73
CA ASP A 327 -16.15 -6.12 13.41
C ASP A 327 -15.34 -5.22 12.47
N LEU A 328 -14.00 -5.18 12.65
CA LEU A 328 -13.11 -4.45 11.76
C LEU A 328 -13.08 -5.05 10.34
N ARG A 329 -13.08 -6.38 10.24
CA ARG A 329 -13.17 -7.10 8.96
C ARG A 329 -14.50 -6.88 8.26
N ASP A 330 -15.61 -6.99 8.99
CA ASP A 330 -16.96 -6.76 8.46
C ASP A 330 -17.10 -5.33 7.91
N ALA A 331 -16.58 -4.32 8.64
CA ALA A 331 -16.55 -2.93 8.18
C ALA A 331 -15.71 -2.75 6.91
N ALA A 332 -14.54 -3.38 6.84
CA ALA A 332 -13.68 -3.35 5.66
C ALA A 332 -14.33 -4.01 4.44
N VAL A 333 -14.95 -5.18 4.60
CA VAL A 333 -15.66 -5.89 3.53
C VAL A 333 -16.84 -5.06 3.02
N ALA A 334 -17.61 -4.45 3.93
CA ALA A 334 -18.74 -3.59 3.57
C ALA A 334 -18.29 -2.36 2.78
N ALA A 335 -17.23 -1.67 3.23
CA ALA A 335 -16.68 -0.50 2.55
C ALA A 335 -16.05 -0.85 1.19
N ALA A 336 -15.34 -1.98 1.08
CA ALA A 336 -14.80 -2.43 -0.19
C ALA A 336 -15.91 -2.76 -1.20
N ARG A 337 -16.98 -3.44 -0.76
CA ARG A 337 -18.16 -3.69 -1.60
C ARG A 337 -18.81 -2.39 -2.06
N ALA A 338 -18.98 -1.41 -1.16
CA ALA A 338 -19.53 -0.10 -1.50
C ALA A 338 -18.65 0.68 -2.50
N ALA A 339 -17.32 0.53 -2.40
CA ALA A 339 -16.39 1.13 -3.34
C ALA A 339 -16.46 0.47 -4.73
N LEU A 340 -16.49 -0.86 -4.81
CA LEU A 340 -16.60 -1.60 -6.08
C LEU A 340 -17.89 -1.30 -6.85
N LEU A 341 -18.99 -1.04 -6.13
CA LEU A 341 -20.29 -0.71 -6.73
C LEU A 341 -20.47 0.79 -7.00
N TRP A 342 -19.46 1.61 -6.70
CA TRP A 342 -19.52 3.04 -6.98
C TRP A 342 -19.19 3.32 -8.44
N GLU A 343 -20.10 4.01 -9.12
CA GLU A 343 -19.93 4.40 -10.51
C GLU A 343 -19.14 5.72 -10.59
N PHE A 344 -17.89 5.66 -11.06
CA PHE A 344 -17.04 6.84 -11.22
C PHE A 344 -16.45 6.93 -12.64
N PRO A 345 -16.69 8.00 -13.42
CA PRO A 345 -16.25 8.10 -14.81
C PRO A 345 -14.72 7.97 -15.04
N GLU A 346 -13.88 8.40 -14.10
CA GLU A 346 -12.43 8.30 -14.22
C GLU A 346 -11.89 6.91 -13.85
N PHE A 347 -12.70 6.09 -13.16
CA PHE A 347 -12.40 4.70 -12.83
C PHE A 347 -12.30 3.80 -14.06
N PHE A 348 -12.76 4.25 -15.23
CA PHE A 348 -12.65 3.48 -16.47
C PHE A 348 -11.27 3.52 -17.13
N ARG A 349 -10.26 4.18 -16.49
CA ARG A 349 -8.87 4.14 -16.98
C ARG A 349 -8.15 2.86 -16.54
N PRO A 350 -7.31 2.26 -17.38
CA PRO A 350 -6.61 1.03 -17.03
C PRO A 350 -5.47 1.30 -16.05
N GLY A 351 -5.23 0.37 -15.13
CA GLY A 351 -4.13 0.46 -14.18
C GLY A 351 -4.43 -0.26 -12.86
N LEU A 352 -3.41 -0.37 -12.01
CA LEU A 352 -3.54 -0.94 -10.66
C LEU A 352 -3.88 0.11 -9.61
N CYS A 353 -3.46 1.37 -9.80
CA CYS A 353 -3.66 2.43 -8.81
C CYS A 353 -5.13 2.82 -8.65
N HIS A 354 -5.78 3.11 -9.77
CA HIS A 354 -7.14 3.66 -9.81
C HIS A 354 -8.00 3.09 -10.96
N GLY A 355 -7.57 1.98 -11.54
CA GLY A 355 -8.27 1.29 -12.62
C GLY A 355 -9.03 0.04 -12.15
N PRO A 356 -9.92 -0.50 -13.01
CA PRO A 356 -10.80 -1.60 -12.63
C PRO A 356 -10.05 -2.91 -12.44
N GLN A 357 -8.88 -3.07 -13.07
CA GLN A 357 -8.03 -4.24 -12.87
C GLN A 357 -7.40 -4.25 -11.47
N GLY A 358 -6.91 -3.11 -11.00
CA GLY A 358 -6.43 -2.96 -9.63
C GLY A 358 -7.53 -3.24 -8.60
N ALA A 359 -8.72 -2.71 -8.84
CA ALA A 359 -9.87 -2.93 -7.98
C ALA A 359 -10.29 -4.40 -7.91
N GLU A 360 -10.39 -5.07 -9.06
CA GLU A 360 -10.68 -6.50 -9.12
C GLU A 360 -9.59 -7.33 -8.42
N PHE A 361 -8.32 -6.97 -8.62
CA PHE A 361 -7.20 -7.65 -7.97
C PHE A 361 -7.24 -7.51 -6.45
N ILE A 362 -7.52 -6.32 -5.93
CA ILE A 362 -7.69 -6.09 -4.49
C ILE A 362 -8.90 -6.88 -3.96
N ALA A 363 -10.03 -6.88 -4.67
CA ALA A 363 -11.22 -7.64 -4.27
C ALA A 363 -10.95 -9.15 -4.18
N LEU A 364 -10.21 -9.70 -5.15
CA LEU A 364 -9.76 -11.09 -5.12
C LEU A 364 -8.86 -11.37 -3.91
N ARG A 365 -7.94 -10.46 -3.59
CA ARG A 365 -7.07 -10.57 -2.40
C ARG A 365 -7.82 -10.51 -1.09
N MET A 366 -8.77 -9.57 -0.97
CA MET A 366 -9.64 -9.47 0.19
C MET A 366 -10.46 -10.74 0.36
N ALA A 367 -11.07 -11.25 -0.72
CA ALA A 367 -11.88 -12.46 -0.69
C ALA A 367 -11.09 -13.71 -0.28
N ALA A 368 -9.81 -13.82 -0.69
CA ALA A 368 -8.96 -14.97 -0.36
C ALA A 368 -8.64 -15.12 1.14
N ASP A 369 -8.84 -14.05 1.94
CA ASP A 369 -8.62 -14.03 3.39
C ASP A 369 -9.94 -14.03 4.19
N GLU A 370 -11.09 -14.19 3.53
CA GLU A 370 -12.41 -14.12 4.15
C GLU A 370 -13.17 -15.45 4.22
N SER A 371 -14.28 -15.43 4.96
CA SER A 371 -15.27 -16.50 4.94
C SER A 371 -15.90 -16.65 3.55
N ASP A 372 -16.47 -17.82 3.23
CA ASP A 372 -17.10 -18.06 1.93
C ASP A 372 -18.19 -17.02 1.61
N ASP A 373 -19.00 -16.62 2.59
CA ASP A 373 -20.07 -15.63 2.40
C ASP A 373 -19.52 -14.23 2.08
N ASP A 374 -18.50 -13.78 2.79
CA ASP A 374 -17.88 -12.47 2.59
C ASP A 374 -17.05 -12.43 1.30
N ALA A 375 -16.36 -13.53 0.99
CA ALA A 375 -15.71 -13.75 -0.28
C ALA A 375 -16.72 -13.68 -1.44
N CYS A 376 -17.85 -14.38 -1.35
CA CYS A 376 -18.91 -14.31 -2.35
C CYS A 376 -19.44 -12.89 -2.55
N ARG A 377 -19.62 -12.11 -1.47
CA ARG A 377 -20.06 -10.71 -1.55
C ARG A 377 -19.06 -9.83 -2.29
N LEU A 378 -17.77 -9.94 -1.99
CA LEU A 378 -16.72 -9.18 -2.66
C LEU A 378 -16.57 -9.57 -4.14
N LEU A 379 -16.56 -10.87 -4.43
CA LEU A 379 -16.42 -11.38 -5.79
C LEU A 379 -17.64 -11.02 -6.66
N GLY A 380 -18.85 -11.03 -6.08
CA GLY A 380 -20.07 -10.57 -6.74
C GLY A 380 -20.00 -9.08 -7.11
N ALA A 381 -19.53 -8.23 -6.19
CA ALA A 381 -19.34 -6.81 -6.45
C ALA A 381 -18.27 -6.54 -7.52
N ALA A 382 -17.14 -7.25 -7.46
CA ALA A 382 -16.10 -7.15 -8.49
C ALA A 382 -16.59 -7.63 -9.86
N ALA A 383 -17.44 -8.67 -9.92
CA ALA A 383 -18.04 -9.12 -11.16
C ALA A 383 -19.04 -8.10 -11.74
N ALA A 384 -19.86 -7.46 -10.90
CA ALA A 384 -20.77 -6.40 -11.32
C ALA A 384 -20.01 -5.18 -11.88
N MET A 385 -18.95 -4.76 -11.18
CA MET A 385 -18.03 -3.71 -11.64
C MET A 385 -17.35 -4.07 -12.96
N ARG A 386 -16.88 -5.31 -13.12
CA ARG A 386 -16.30 -5.79 -14.38
C ARG A 386 -17.31 -5.76 -15.53
N ALA A 387 -18.57 -6.09 -15.25
CA ALA A 387 -19.64 -6.10 -16.25
C ALA A 387 -19.87 -4.72 -16.89
N ILE A 388 -19.67 -3.64 -16.13
CA ILE A 388 -19.86 -2.25 -16.60
C ILE A 388 -18.58 -1.59 -17.14
N THR A 389 -17.41 -2.22 -16.96
CA THR A 389 -16.09 -1.67 -17.38
C THR A 389 -15.56 -2.32 -18.67
N HIS A 390 -16.34 -3.20 -19.31
CA HIS A 390 -15.94 -4.16 -20.35
C HIS A 390 -15.30 -3.62 -21.65
N ASP A 391 -15.13 -2.31 -21.84
CA ASP A 391 -14.71 -1.72 -23.12
C ASP A 391 -13.28 -1.15 -23.16
N VAL A 392 -12.39 -1.58 -22.27
CA VAL A 392 -10.95 -1.28 -22.39
C VAL A 392 -10.31 -2.21 -23.42
N LYS A 393 -10.58 -1.97 -24.71
CA LYS A 393 -9.95 -2.71 -25.82
C LYS A 393 -8.50 -2.26 -26.03
N SER A 394 -7.62 -3.25 -26.18
CA SER A 394 -6.30 -3.15 -26.81
C SER A 394 -5.40 -2.04 -26.24
N LEU A 395 -4.82 -2.28 -25.07
CA LEU A 395 -3.74 -1.44 -24.59
C LEU A 395 -2.46 -1.79 -25.34
N THR A 396 -2.00 -0.86 -26.18
CA THR A 396 -0.56 -0.80 -26.50
C THR A 396 0.19 -0.70 -25.17
N VAL A 397 1.28 -1.47 -25.02
CA VAL A 397 2.08 -1.42 -23.79
C VAL A 397 2.63 0.00 -23.65
N ARG A 398 2.03 0.77 -22.75
CA ARG A 398 2.44 2.10 -22.33
C ARG A 398 2.19 2.25 -20.83
N GLY A 399 3.13 2.91 -20.15
CA GLY A 399 3.07 3.18 -18.71
C GLY A 399 3.56 2.02 -17.82
N GLY A 400 3.89 2.34 -16.57
CA GLY A 400 4.44 1.39 -15.60
C GLY A 400 3.38 0.56 -14.85
N LEU A 401 3.78 0.07 -13.67
CA LEU A 401 3.02 -0.82 -12.79
C LEU A 401 1.73 -0.18 -12.25
N LEU A 402 1.75 1.08 -11.85
CA LEU A 402 0.62 1.71 -11.16
C LEU A 402 -0.46 2.22 -12.11
N ASP A 403 -0.07 3.03 -13.09
CA ASP A 403 -1.02 3.76 -13.96
C ASP A 403 -0.94 3.31 -15.43
N GLY A 404 -0.29 2.18 -15.68
CA GLY A 404 0.01 1.69 -17.01
C GLY A 404 -0.48 0.27 -17.30
N SER A 405 -0.38 -0.07 -18.58
CA SER A 405 -0.71 -1.40 -19.11
C SER A 405 0.13 -2.53 -18.49
N LEU A 406 1.36 -2.27 -18.03
CA LEU A 406 2.18 -3.28 -17.36
C LEU A 406 1.51 -3.77 -16.07
N GLY A 407 0.90 -2.88 -15.30
CA GLY A 407 0.12 -3.27 -14.11
C GLY A 407 -1.05 -4.20 -14.45
N VAL A 408 -1.80 -3.85 -15.49
CA VAL A 408 -2.88 -4.68 -16.02
C VAL A 408 -2.35 -6.07 -16.40
N LEU A 409 -1.28 -6.11 -17.20
CA LEU A 409 -0.70 -7.36 -17.69
C LEU A 409 -0.13 -8.24 -16.57
N VAL A 410 0.46 -7.66 -15.53
CA VAL A 410 0.99 -8.39 -14.36
C VAL A 410 -0.13 -9.02 -13.52
N SER A 411 -1.30 -8.39 -13.48
CA SER A 411 -2.47 -8.88 -12.72
C SER A 411 -3.30 -9.95 -13.45
N GLN A 412 -3.10 -10.15 -14.75
CA GLN A 412 -3.90 -11.05 -15.59
C GLN A 412 -3.31 -12.45 -15.72
N ALA A 413 -4.15 -13.43 -16.05
CA ALA A 413 -3.73 -14.77 -16.47
C ALA A 413 -2.99 -14.73 -17.82
N SER A 414 -2.20 -15.78 -18.11
CA SER A 414 -1.51 -15.87 -19.39
C SER A 414 -2.52 -16.11 -20.50
N ASN A 415 -2.49 -15.28 -21.55
CA ASN A 415 -3.37 -15.35 -22.72
C ASN A 415 -4.86 -15.09 -22.48
N GLU A 416 -5.25 -14.61 -21.30
CA GLU A 416 -6.64 -14.24 -20.97
C GLU A 416 -6.68 -12.84 -20.37
N ALA A 417 -7.73 -12.08 -20.67
CA ALA A 417 -7.98 -10.77 -20.06
C ALA A 417 -8.53 -10.87 -18.61
N ARG A 418 -8.41 -12.04 -17.98
CA ARG A 418 -8.93 -12.33 -16.64
C ARG A 418 -7.88 -12.03 -15.58
N THR A 419 -8.26 -11.23 -14.58
CA THR A 419 -7.44 -11.00 -13.38
C THR A 419 -7.31 -12.28 -12.57
N VAL A 420 -6.09 -12.63 -12.14
CA VAL A 420 -5.80 -13.84 -11.38
C VAL A 420 -4.80 -13.56 -10.27
N LEU A 421 -4.98 -14.20 -9.12
CA LEU A 421 -3.99 -14.14 -8.05
C LEU A 421 -2.76 -14.99 -8.40
N PRO A 422 -1.54 -14.58 -7.98
CA PRO A 422 -0.36 -15.42 -8.07
C PRO A 422 -0.58 -16.79 -7.40
N PRO A 423 -0.10 -17.90 -7.99
CA PRO A 423 -0.06 -19.21 -7.32
C PRO A 423 0.62 -19.15 -5.95
N THR A 424 0.24 -20.02 -5.02
CA THR A 424 0.76 -20.03 -3.65
C THR A 424 2.28 -20.18 -3.58
N ASP A 425 2.88 -20.93 -4.51
CA ASP A 425 4.31 -21.19 -4.58
C ASP A 425 5.09 -20.14 -5.40
N SER A 426 4.41 -19.11 -5.91
CA SER A 426 5.02 -18.02 -6.68
C SER A 426 5.31 -16.80 -5.82
N ALA A 427 6.23 -15.95 -6.27
CA ALA A 427 6.52 -14.70 -5.57
C ALA A 427 5.30 -13.74 -5.63
N GLN A 428 4.88 -13.29 -4.46
CA GLN A 428 3.77 -12.35 -4.28
C GLN A 428 4.22 -10.91 -4.57
N TRP A 429 4.38 -10.55 -5.84
CA TRP A 429 4.81 -9.21 -6.28
C TRP A 429 3.95 -8.08 -5.70
N ASP A 430 2.70 -8.37 -5.37
CA ASP A 430 1.72 -7.44 -4.82
C ASP A 430 1.91 -7.10 -3.34
N CYS A 431 2.88 -7.70 -2.66
CA CYS A 431 3.37 -7.21 -1.37
C CYS A 431 3.94 -5.78 -1.48
N LEU A 432 4.52 -5.40 -2.63
CA LEU A 432 4.97 -4.03 -2.92
C LEU A 432 3.83 -3.02 -2.85
N LEU A 433 2.61 -3.47 -3.10
CA LEU A 433 1.40 -2.67 -3.02
C LEU A 433 0.76 -2.73 -1.63
N GLY A 434 1.27 -3.52 -0.68
CA GLY A 434 0.68 -3.65 0.65
C GLY A 434 -0.68 -4.34 0.67
N ILE A 435 -1.05 -5.06 -0.39
CA ILE A 435 -2.37 -5.70 -0.53
C ILE A 435 -2.32 -7.23 -0.50
N THR A 436 -1.13 -7.82 -0.37
CA THR A 436 -0.93 -9.26 -0.47
C THR A 436 -1.65 -10.05 0.62
N THR A 437 -1.93 -11.34 0.38
CA THR A 437 -2.57 -12.25 1.35
C THR A 437 -1.66 -12.57 2.51
N ILE A 438 -2.26 -12.88 3.66
CA ILE A 438 -1.52 -13.48 4.77
C ILE A 438 -1.05 -14.88 4.36
N ARG A 439 0.24 -15.16 4.52
CA ARG A 439 0.83 -16.46 4.13
C ARG A 439 0.12 -17.60 4.87
N ALA A 440 -0.03 -18.75 4.21
CA ALA A 440 -0.72 -19.89 4.82
C ALA A 440 -0.04 -20.37 6.12
N SER A 441 1.29 -20.23 6.22
CA SER A 441 2.07 -20.54 7.43
C SER A 441 1.76 -19.63 8.62
N SER A 442 1.22 -18.43 8.38
CA SER A 442 0.86 -17.45 9.41
C SER A 442 -0.60 -17.51 9.86
N ARG A 443 -1.45 -18.33 9.21
CA ARG A 443 -2.84 -18.57 9.64
C ARG A 443 -2.96 -19.41 10.92
N ALA A 444 -1.85 -19.96 11.42
CA ALA A 444 -1.80 -20.62 12.72
C ALA A 444 -1.74 -19.55 13.84
N VAL A 445 -2.89 -19.22 14.43
CA VAL A 445 -2.95 -18.48 15.70
C VAL A 445 -2.16 -19.30 16.73
N PRO A 446 -1.10 -18.78 17.36
CA PRO A 446 -0.48 -19.49 18.46
C PRO A 446 -1.51 -19.65 19.56
N ALA A 447 -1.84 -20.91 19.88
CA ALA A 447 -2.74 -21.23 20.98
C ALA A 447 -2.28 -20.48 22.23
N ARG A 448 -3.22 -19.79 22.89
CA ARG A 448 -3.01 -19.14 24.18
C ARG A 448 -2.24 -20.11 25.08
N PRO A 449 -1.10 -19.72 25.69
CA PRO A 449 -0.45 -20.59 26.66
C PRO A 449 -1.48 -20.94 27.74
N SER A 450 -1.70 -22.24 27.94
CA SER A 450 -2.53 -22.72 29.04
C SER A 450 -2.00 -22.10 30.33
N PRO A 451 -2.85 -21.65 31.27
CA PRO A 451 -2.38 -21.11 32.53
C PRO A 451 -1.59 -22.20 33.25
N GLY A 452 -0.26 -22.10 33.18
CA GLY A 452 0.67 -22.99 33.85
C GLY A 452 0.47 -22.82 35.35
N LYS A 453 0.35 -23.95 36.04
CA LYS A 453 0.20 -24.05 37.49
C LYS A 453 1.23 -23.16 38.21
N SER A 454 0.74 -22.49 39.25
CA SER A 454 1.53 -21.63 40.13
C SER A 454 2.77 -22.33 40.70
N PRO A 455 3.86 -21.60 41.01
CA PRO A 455 5.13 -22.16 41.50
C PRO A 455 5.08 -22.63 42.97
N GLN A 456 3.94 -23.14 43.45
CA GLN A 456 3.78 -23.61 44.83
C GLN A 456 3.72 -25.14 45.02
N ASP A 457 3.66 -25.94 43.94
CA ASP A 457 3.50 -27.41 44.04
C ASP A 457 4.78 -28.24 43.83
N GLN A 458 5.98 -27.63 43.79
CA GLN A 458 7.26 -28.36 43.66
C GLN A 458 8.05 -28.54 44.98
N ARG A 459 7.41 -28.38 46.14
CA ARG A 459 8.04 -28.66 47.45
C ARG A 459 7.30 -29.72 48.26
N SER A 460 7.19 -30.92 47.73
CA SER A 460 6.91 -32.11 48.56
C SER A 460 7.11 -33.39 47.76
N ARG A 461 8.35 -33.80 47.48
CA ARG A 461 8.71 -35.19 47.07
C ARG A 461 10.22 -35.37 46.94
N THR A 462 10.97 -35.14 48.02
CA THR A 462 12.35 -35.65 48.16
C THR A 462 12.67 -35.84 49.65
N SER A 463 12.07 -36.86 50.27
CA SER A 463 12.55 -37.39 51.54
C SER A 463 12.05 -38.82 51.77
N ALA A 464 12.64 -39.79 51.09
CA ALA A 464 12.68 -41.17 51.57
C ALA A 464 13.70 -41.98 50.76
N SER A 465 14.82 -42.31 51.41
CA SER A 465 15.50 -43.61 51.35
C SER A 465 17.03 -43.44 51.31
N ALA A 466 17.63 -43.43 52.50
CA ALA A 466 19.02 -43.78 52.71
C ALA A 466 19.20 -44.31 54.14
N ARG A 467 19.10 -45.62 54.29
CA ARG A 467 19.63 -46.35 55.45
C ARG A 467 20.20 -47.67 54.95
N ALA A 468 21.52 -47.76 54.91
CA ALA A 468 22.26 -49.01 54.84
C ALA A 468 23.47 -48.90 55.78
N ALA A 469 23.60 -49.90 56.65
CA ALA A 469 24.72 -50.11 57.57
C ALA A 469 25.71 -51.14 56.96
N PRO A 470 26.93 -51.31 57.52
CA PRO A 470 28.13 -51.62 56.72
C PRO A 470 28.72 -53.04 56.91
N SER A 471 29.80 -53.25 56.15
CA SER A 471 30.92 -54.21 56.31
C SER A 471 30.82 -55.58 55.61
N MET A 472 31.74 -55.82 54.68
CA MET A 472 32.89 -56.71 54.85
C MET A 472 33.68 -56.81 53.53
N GLN A 473 35.01 -56.64 53.60
CA GLN A 473 35.95 -57.14 52.59
C GLN A 473 36.06 -58.68 52.72
N PRO A 474 36.59 -59.42 51.72
CA PRO A 474 38.04 -59.54 51.53
C PRO A 474 38.54 -59.60 50.07
N SER A 475 39.78 -59.12 49.93
CA SER A 475 40.92 -59.67 49.16
C SER A 475 40.75 -60.39 47.82
N SER A 476 41.42 -59.82 46.81
CA SER A 476 42.02 -60.37 45.57
C SER A 476 42.74 -61.74 45.74
N PRO A 477 43.06 -62.49 44.66
CA PRO A 477 43.35 -62.08 43.27
C PRO A 477 42.29 -62.39 42.22
#